data_AF-A0A951VD02-F1
#
_entry.id   AF-A0A951VD02-F1
#
_cell.length_a   1.000
_cell.length_b   1.000
_cell.length_c   1.000
_cell.angle_alpha   90.00
_cell.angle_beta   90.00
_cell.angle_gamma   90.00
#
_symmetry.space_group_name_H-M   'P 1'
#
loop_
_entity.id
_entity.type
_entity.pdbx_description
1 polymer ?
#
loop_
_entity_poly.entity_id
_entity_poly.type
_entity_poly.pdbx_seq_one_letter_code
_entity_poly.pdbx_strand_id
1 'polypeptide(L)' 'MKGLATMDYDHEGVRRVARVLLRHVRPANRTMAYHVLDGRLGVYVKDRTVFRAEVDRYFNAA' A
#
# COMPACT_ATOMS: atom_id res chain seq x y z
N MET A 1 -26.98 -21.83 10.04
CA MET A 1 -25.60 -21.94 9.52
C MET A 1 -25.01 -20.55 9.48
N LYS A 2 -24.01 -20.24 10.32
CA LYS A 2 -23.32 -18.93 10.28
C LYS A 2 -22.48 -18.92 9.00
N GLY A 3 -22.88 -18.11 8.03
CA GLY A 3 -22.12 -17.92 6.80
C GLY A 3 -20.71 -17.48 7.14
N LEU A 4 -19.73 -18.19 6.58
CA LEU A 4 -18.32 -17.82 6.63
C LEU A 4 -18.20 -16.35 6.23
N ALA A 5 -17.89 -15.49 7.20
CA ALA A 5 -17.55 -14.11 6.91
C ALA A 5 -16.35 -14.15 5.98
N THR A 6 -16.57 -13.79 4.71
CA THR A 6 -15.47 -13.46 3.81
C THR A 6 -14.69 -12.34 4.51
N MET A 7 -13.47 -12.64 4.96
CA MET A 7 -12.54 -11.61 5.41
C MET A 7 -12.31 -10.68 4.22
N ASP A 8 -13.12 -9.61 4.16
CA ASP A 8 -12.96 -8.59 3.14
C ASP A 8 -11.54 -8.05 3.25
N TYR A 9 -10.90 -7.96 2.09
CA TYR A 9 -9.53 -7.50 2.00
C TYR A 9 -9.48 -6.03 2.44
N ASP A 10 -8.77 -5.75 3.55
CA ASP A 10 -8.72 -4.42 4.16
C ASP A 10 -7.84 -3.47 3.33
N HIS A 11 -8.41 -2.93 2.26
CA HIS A 11 -7.78 -1.93 1.42
C HIS A 11 -7.35 -0.69 2.22
N GLU A 12 -8.11 -0.25 3.23
CA GLU A 12 -7.79 0.97 3.98
C GLU A 12 -6.67 0.75 4.98
N GLY A 13 -6.60 -0.43 5.61
CA GLY A 13 -5.44 -0.88 6.38
C GLY A 13 -4.16 -0.84 5.55
N VAL A 14 -4.18 -1.43 4.36
CA VAL A 14 -3.04 -1.42 3.43
C VAL A 14 -2.63 0.00 3.07
N ARG A 15 -3.58 0.87 2.74
CA ARG A 15 -3.32 2.28 2.43
C ARG A 15 -2.67 3.01 3.61
N ARG A 16 -3.17 2.82 4.84
CA ARG A 16 -2.58 3.43 6.05
C ARG A 16 -1.13 3.02 6.25
N VAL A 17 -0.85 1.72 6.16
CA VAL A 17 0.52 1.21 6.32
C VAL A 17 1.43 1.71 5.20
N ALA A 18 0.96 1.73 3.95
CA ALA A 18 1.70 2.27 2.82
C ALA A 18 2.10 3.75 3.05
N ARG A 19 1.17 4.59 3.51
CA ARG A 19 1.44 6.01 3.82
C ARG A 19 2.51 6.17 4.90
N VAL A 20 2.40 5.41 5.99
CA VAL A 20 3.38 5.45 7.09
C VAL A 20 4.76 5.01 6.59
N LEU A 21 4.81 3.93 5.83
CA LEU A 21 6.05 3.38 5.31
C LEU A 21 6.75 4.34 4.34
N LEU A 22 6.01 4.97 3.42
CA LEU A 22 6.57 5.96 2.50
C LEU A 22 7.11 7.20 3.23
N ARG A 23 6.39 7.69 4.25
CA ARG A 23 6.85 8.82 5.09
C ARG A 23 8.10 8.48 5.91
N HIS A 24 8.23 7.23 6.35
CA HIS A 24 9.37 6.78 7.14
C HIS A 24 10.61 6.55 6.27
N VAL A 25 10.48 5.84 5.15
CA VAL A 25 11.60 5.51 4.26
C VAL A 25 12.04 6.71 3.42
N ARG A 26 11.10 7.61 3.07
CA ARG A 26 11.33 8.79 2.22
C ARG A 26 12.00 8.46 0.88
N PRO A 27 11.36 7.63 0.04
CA PRO A 27 11.93 7.23 -1.24
C PRO A 27 12.18 8.44 -2.16
N ALA A 28 13.30 8.41 -2.88
CA ALA A 28 13.73 9.51 -3.74
C ALA A 28 12.94 9.64 -5.05
N ASN A 29 12.31 8.56 -5.51
CA ASN A 29 11.53 8.54 -6.75
C ASN A 29 10.39 7.51 -6.69
N ARG A 30 9.46 7.60 -7.65
CA ARG A 30 8.27 6.74 -7.76
C ARG A 30 8.63 5.25 -7.84
N THR A 31 9.69 4.90 -8.57
CA THR A 31 10.15 3.52 -8.72
C THR A 31 10.59 2.92 -7.38
N MET A 32 11.43 3.65 -6.63
CA MET A 32 11.86 3.23 -5.30
C MET A 32 10.68 3.10 -4.33
N ALA A 33 9.74 4.06 -4.36
CA ALA A 33 8.55 4.01 -3.53
C ALA A 33 7.70 2.78 -3.80
N TYR A 34 7.48 2.44 -5.07
CA TYR A 34 6.76 1.23 -5.45
C TYR A 34 7.49 -0.03 -4.96
N HIS A 35 8.81 -0.13 -5.15
CA HIS A 35 9.58 -1.28 -4.67
C HIS A 35 9.57 -1.42 -3.15
N VAL A 36 9.56 -0.30 -2.40
CA VAL A 36 9.43 -0.33 -0.93
C VAL A 36 8.08 -0.91 -0.52
N LEU A 37 6.99 -0.47 -1.16
CA LEU A 37 5.65 -1.02 -0.88
C LEU A 37 5.54 -2.48 -1.29
N ASP A 38 6.00 -2.83 -2.50
CA ASP A 38 5.90 -4.18 -3.02
C ASP A 38 6.73 -5.18 -2.21
N GLY A 39 7.98 -4.83 -1.87
CA GLY A 39 8.86 -5.70 -1.10
C GLY A 39 8.42 -5.90 0.35
N ARG A 40 7.67 -4.96 0.95
CA ARG A 40 7.24 -5.04 2.36
C ARG A 40 5.81 -5.54 2.53
N LEU A 41 4.93 -5.22 1.59
CA LEU A 41 3.50 -5.48 1.70
C LEU A 41 2.99 -6.42 0.59
N GLY A 42 3.74 -6.64 -0.49
CA GLY A 42 3.26 -7.33 -1.69
C GLY A 42 2.85 -8.79 -1.49
N VAL A 43 3.32 -9.46 -0.43
CA VAL A 43 2.87 -10.82 -0.07
C VAL A 43 1.52 -10.85 0.67
N TYR A 44 1.11 -9.72 1.26
CA TYR A 44 -0.14 -9.57 2.03
C TYR A 44 -1.20 -8.78 1.27
N VAL A 45 -0.82 -8.18 0.14
CA VAL A 45 -1.65 -7.27 -0.65
C VAL A 45 -2.14 -8.00 -1.89
N LYS A 46 -3.45 -8.27 -1.95
CA LYS A 46 -4.10 -8.90 -3.10
C LYS A 46 -4.18 -7.97 -4.32
N ASP A 47 -4.35 -6.67 -4.07
CA ASP A 47 -4.51 -5.65 -5.11
C ASP A 47 -3.36 -4.64 -5.09
N ARG A 48 -2.45 -4.76 -6.08
CA ARG A 48 -1.28 -3.90 -6.24
C ARG A 48 -1.62 -2.51 -6.81
N THR A 49 -2.85 -2.27 -7.29
CA THR A 49 -3.25 -0.94 -7.75
C THR A 49 -3.26 0.07 -6.60
N VAL A 50 -3.50 -0.40 -5.37
CA VAL A 50 -3.41 0.39 -4.14
C VAL A 50 -2.03 1.02 -3.96
N PHE A 51 -0.95 0.30 -4.31
CA PHE A 51 0.41 0.84 -4.21
C PHE A 51 0.64 1.98 -5.19
N ARG A 52 0.18 1.85 -6.43
CA ARG A 52 0.30 2.92 -7.44
C ARG A 52 -0.38 4.19 -6.96
N ALA A 53 -1.61 4.07 -6.46
CA ALA A 53 -2.37 5.21 -5.93
C ALA A 53 -1.66 5.91 -4.76
N GLU A 54 -1.07 5.16 -3.82
CA GLU A 54 -0.36 5.76 -2.67
C GLU A 54 1.01 6.33 -3.06
N VAL A 55 1.71 5.74 -4.05
CA VAL A 55 2.94 6.31 -4.62
C VAL A 55 2.64 7.65 -5.29
N ASP A 56 1.60 7.71 -6.13
CA ASP A 56 1.20 8.94 -6.79
C ASP A 56 0.80 10.02 -5.78
N ARG A 57 0.03 9.64 -4.76
CA ARG A 57 -0.33 10.55 -3.66
C ARG A 57 0.90 11.10 -2.94
N TYR A 58 1.89 10.27 -2.64
CA TYR A 58 3.10 10.70 -1.93
C TYR A 58 3.91 11.74 -2.72
N PHE A 59 4.04 11.59 -4.05
CA PHE A 59 4.81 12.52 -4.89
C PHE A 59 4.01 13.70 -5.45
N ASN A 60 2.67 13.63 -5.47
CA ASN A 60 1.82 14.70 -5.98
C ASN A 60 1.19 15.56 -4.86
N ALA A 61 1.35 15.17 -3.59
CA ALA A 61 0.93 15.98 -2.43
C ALA A 61 2.01 16.98 -1.97
N ALA A 62 3.00 17.27 -2.83
CA ALA A 62 4.08 18.23 -2.61
C ALA A 62 3.75 19.58 -3.27
#